data_AF-A0A1I7VKZ2-F1
#
_entry.id   AF-A0A1I7VKZ2-F1
#
_cell.length_a   1.000
_cell.length_b   1.000
_cell.length_c   1.000
_cell.angle_alpha   90.00
_cell.angle_beta   90.00
_cell.angle_gamma   90.00
#
_symmetry.space_group_name_H-M   'P 1'
#
loop_
_entity.id
_entity.type
_entity.pdbx_description
1 polymer ?
#
loop_
_entity_poly.entity_id
_entity_poly.type
_entity_poly.pdbx_seq_one_letter_code
_entity_poly.pdbx_strand_id
1 'polypeptide(L)'
;MAEAKDEKKRNRISPFSPEARVPLPSEIDENYGTTVWKRNERERLRVRCVNDGYERLRDHLPLTDSDRRISKVDTLRLAIRYIRHLEALLQNCDHWTKCDCFQTFQTESEERAERLRRIDRRKRALDAMSSTP
;
A
#
# COMPACT_ATOMS: atom_id res chain seq x y z
N MET A 1 42.95 20.01 40.98
CA MET A 1 43.04 19.12 39.80
C MET A 1 41.62 18.62 39.52
N ALA A 2 40.93 19.20 38.53
CA ALA A 2 39.60 18.74 38.13
C ALA A 2 39.77 17.86 36.89
N GLU A 3 39.49 16.56 37.00
CA GLU A 3 39.52 15.63 35.88
C GLU A 3 38.33 15.91 34.95
N ALA A 4 38.63 16.33 33.72
CA ALA A 4 37.65 16.41 32.64
C ALA A 4 37.31 14.97 32.19
N LYS A 5 36.07 14.54 32.44
CA LYS A 5 35.54 13.28 31.91
C LYS A 5 35.34 13.44 30.40
N ASP A 6 36.17 12.75 29.62
CA ASP A 6 36.07 12.65 28.17
C ASP A 6 34.75 11.95 27.80
N GLU A 7 33.72 12.75 27.50
CA GLU A 7 32.41 12.29 27.07
C GLU A 7 32.54 11.75 25.65
N LYS A 8 32.90 10.47 25.53
CA LYS A 8 33.06 9.73 24.28
C LYS A 8 31.73 9.76 23.51
N LYS A 9 31.55 10.76 22.64
CA LYS A 9 30.36 10.94 21.79
C LYS A 9 30.11 9.61 21.06
N ARG A 10 29.05 8.90 21.47
CA ARG A 10 28.59 7.69 20.78
C ARG A 10 28.41 8.06 19.32
N ASN A 11 29.24 7.49 18.45
CA ASN A 11 29.24 7.74 17.02
C ASN A 11 27.88 7.27 16.47
N ARG A 12 26.87 8.16 16.46
CA ARG A 12 25.55 7.86 15.92
C ARG A 12 25.67 7.91 14.41
N ILE A 13 26.00 6.75 13.83
CA ILE A 13 25.95 6.55 12.38
C ILE A 13 24.51 6.84 11.94
N SER A 14 24.37 7.70 10.93
CA SER A 14 23.07 8.02 10.36
C SER A 14 22.37 6.73 9.91
N PRO A 15 21.08 6.53 10.19
CA PRO A 15 20.35 5.35 9.71
C PRO A 15 20.24 5.25 8.18
N PHE A 16 20.65 6.31 7.45
CA PHE A 16 20.73 6.33 5.99
C PHE A 16 22.18 6.35 5.46
N SER A 17 23.18 6.14 6.32
CA SER A 17 24.59 6.06 5.91
C SER A 17 24.87 4.76 5.14
N PRO A 18 25.79 4.73 4.16
CA PRO A 18 26.26 3.47 3.55
C PRO A 18 26.84 2.48 4.57
N GLU A 19 27.38 2.98 5.69
CA GLU A 19 27.88 2.17 6.80
C GLU A 19 26.79 1.74 7.81
N ALA A 20 25.52 2.15 7.61
CA ALA A 20 24.43 1.79 8.49
C ALA A 20 24.06 0.31 8.32
N ARG A 21 24.53 -0.54 9.23
CA ARG A 21 24.17 -1.96 9.27
C ARG A 21 22.90 -2.16 10.10
N VAL A 22 22.00 -3.02 9.62
CA VAL A 22 20.89 -3.54 10.44
C VAL A 22 21.49 -4.38 11.58
N PRO A 23 21.27 -4.03 12.86
CA PRO A 23 21.86 -4.76 13.98
C PRO A 23 21.41 -6.23 13.98
N LEU A 24 22.33 -7.14 14.24
CA LEU A 24 22.00 -8.56 14.43
C LEU A 24 21.19 -8.73 15.72
N PRO A 25 20.31 -9.74 15.85
CA PRO A 25 19.51 -9.98 17.05
C PRO A 25 20.30 -9.96 18.38
N SER A 26 21.56 -10.42 18.36
CA SER A 26 22.47 -10.42 19.51
C SER A 26 23.06 -9.04 19.86
N GLU A 27 23.03 -8.09 18.92
CA GLU A 27 23.58 -6.73 19.05
C GLU A 27 22.51 -5.71 19.45
N ILE A 28 21.24 -6.14 19.52
CA ILE A 28 20.13 -5.29 19.90
C ILE A 28 20.12 -5.17 21.43
N ASP A 29 20.60 -4.04 21.95
CA ASP A 29 20.37 -3.66 23.35
C ASP A 29 18.86 -3.75 23.65
N GLU A 30 18.48 -4.43 24.75
CA GLU A 30 17.09 -4.68 25.16
C GLU A 30 16.25 -3.39 25.11
N ASN A 31 16.86 -2.24 25.39
CA ASN A 31 16.18 -0.95 25.42
C ASN A 31 15.96 -0.30 24.02
N TYR A 32 16.87 -0.51 23.06
CA TYR A 32 16.72 0.04 21.70
C TYR A 32 15.81 -0.84 20.82
N GLY A 33 15.95 -2.16 20.96
CA GLY A 33 15.09 -3.13 20.29
C GLY A 33 13.62 -2.96 20.65
N THR A 34 13.34 -2.80 21.95
CA THR A 34 11.97 -2.69 22.44
C THR A 34 11.27 -1.40 22.00
N THR A 35 11.95 -0.25 21.94
CA THR A 35 11.30 1.02 21.55
C THR A 35 10.99 1.07 20.05
N VAL A 36 11.94 0.66 19.20
CA VAL A 36 11.72 0.57 17.74
C VAL A 36 10.70 -0.51 17.41
N TRP A 37 10.78 -1.67 18.04
CA TRP A 37 9.81 -2.76 17.85
C TRP A 37 8.40 -2.33 18.28
N LYS A 38 8.23 -1.72 19.45
CA LYS A 38 6.94 -1.17 19.91
C LYS A 38 6.39 -0.12 18.94
N ARG A 39 7.26 0.73 18.36
CA ARG A 39 6.87 1.72 17.35
C ARG A 39 6.40 1.05 16.06
N ASN A 40 7.14 0.07 15.57
CA ASN A 40 6.78 -0.66 14.35
C ASN A 40 5.51 -1.47 14.54
N GLU A 41 5.33 -2.10 15.71
CA GLU A 41 4.12 -2.85 16.03
C GLU A 41 2.88 -1.94 16.05
N ARG A 42 2.99 -0.77 16.68
CA ARG A 42 1.92 0.23 16.64
C ARG A 42 1.59 0.65 15.21
N GLU A 43 2.59 0.86 14.36
CA GLU A 43 2.35 1.22 12.96
C GLU A 43 1.70 0.08 12.17
N ARG A 44 2.10 -1.18 12.42
CA ARG A 44 1.43 -2.36 11.85
C ARG A 44 -0.05 -2.43 12.23
N LEU A 45 -0.39 -2.19 13.50
CA LEU A 45 -1.78 -2.16 13.97
C LEU A 45 -2.58 -1.01 13.34
N ARG A 46 -1.98 0.18 13.23
CA ARG A 46 -2.60 1.33 12.56
C ARG A 46 -2.92 1.02 11.10
N VAL A 47 -1.97 0.43 10.36
CA VAL A 47 -2.16 0.04 8.97
C VAL A 47 -3.19 -1.09 8.83
N ARG A 48 -3.22 -2.04 9.76
CA ARG A 48 -4.25 -3.10 9.79
C ARG A 48 -5.65 -2.49 9.88
N CYS A 49 -5.89 -1.57 10.82
CA CYS A 49 -7.17 -0.89 10.97
C CYS A 49 -7.62 -0.18 9.67
N VAL A 50 -6.67 0.46 8.96
CA VAL A 50 -6.96 1.05 7.64
C VAL A 50 -7.34 -0.01 6.61
N ASN A 51 -6.63 -1.14 6.56
CA ASN A 51 -6.93 -2.22 5.62
C ASN A 51 -8.29 -2.85 5.90
N ASP A 52 -8.65 -3.06 7.17
CA ASP A 52 -9.98 -3.56 7.57
C ASP A 52 -11.08 -2.56 7.16
N GLY A 53 -10.78 -1.26 7.14
CA GLY A 53 -11.66 -0.23 6.57
C GLY A 53 -11.87 -0.39 5.06
N TYR A 54 -10.81 -0.70 4.31
CA TYR A 54 -10.90 -0.99 2.87
C TYR A 54 -11.69 -2.27 2.59
N GLU A 55 -11.52 -3.31 3.41
CA GLU A 55 -12.25 -4.58 3.27
C GLU A 55 -13.75 -4.35 3.44
N ARG A 56 -14.15 -3.68 4.52
CA ARG A 56 -15.56 -3.30 4.75
C ARG A 56 -16.13 -2.43 3.65
N LEU A 57 -15.34 -1.49 3.13
CA LEU A 57 -15.78 -0.67 1.99
C LEU A 57 -16.09 -1.54 0.79
N ARG A 58 -15.24 -2.53 0.46
CA ARG A 58 -15.44 -3.43 -0.70
C ARG A 58 -16.71 -4.26 -0.59
N ASP A 59 -17.11 -4.68 0.62
CA ASP A 59 -18.35 -5.43 0.84
C ASP A 59 -19.61 -4.61 0.49
N HIS A 60 -19.50 -3.28 0.42
CA HIS A 60 -20.59 -2.38 0.02
C HIS A 60 -20.54 -1.96 -1.46
N LEU A 61 -19.51 -2.36 -2.21
CA LEU A 61 -19.37 -1.99 -3.61
C LEU A 61 -20.00 -3.05 -4.53
N PRO A 62 -20.49 -2.64 -5.72
CA PRO A 62 -21.03 -3.56 -6.71
C PRO A 62 -19.89 -4.34 -7.40
N LEU A 63 -19.25 -5.25 -6.67
CA LEU A 63 -18.15 -6.10 -7.11
C LEU A 63 -18.64 -7.54 -7.27
N THR A 64 -18.12 -8.24 -8.27
CA THR A 64 -18.27 -9.70 -8.36
C THR A 64 -17.25 -10.41 -7.46
N ASP A 65 -17.47 -11.67 -7.10
CA ASP A 65 -16.52 -12.43 -6.27
C ASP A 65 -15.11 -12.53 -6.89
N SER A 66 -15.02 -12.48 -8.22
CA SER A 66 -13.76 -12.38 -8.97
C SER A 66 -13.05 -11.04 -8.82
N ASP A 67 -13.78 -9.96 -8.52
CA ASP A 67 -13.25 -8.59 -8.39
C ASP A 67 -12.78 -8.25 -6.97
N ARG A 68 -12.81 -9.19 -6.02
CA ARG A 68 -12.28 -8.95 -4.65
C ARG A 68 -10.81 -8.52 -4.60
N ARG A 69 -10.07 -8.59 -5.72
CA ARG A 69 -8.67 -8.17 -5.87
C ARG A 69 -8.48 -6.76 -6.46
N ILE A 70 -9.44 -5.85 -6.31
CA ILE A 70 -9.24 -4.44 -6.71
C ILE A 70 -8.20 -3.70 -5.84
N SER A 71 -7.47 -2.76 -6.45
CA SER A 71 -6.50 -1.93 -5.75
C SER A 71 -7.18 -0.94 -4.78
N LYS A 72 -6.45 -0.41 -3.78
CA LYS A 72 -6.97 0.62 -2.86
C LYS A 72 -7.48 1.85 -3.60
N VAL A 73 -6.75 2.30 -4.62
CA VAL A 73 -7.14 3.47 -5.43
C VAL A 73 -8.41 3.18 -6.21
N ASP A 74 -8.50 2.01 -6.83
CA ASP A 74 -9.68 1.64 -7.61
C ASP A 74 -10.90 1.39 -6.71
N THR A 75 -10.68 0.89 -5.48
CA THR A 75 -11.73 0.79 -4.44
C THR A 75 -12.32 2.18 -4.14
N LEU A 76 -11.48 3.19 -3.92
CA LEU A 76 -11.96 4.55 -3.66
C LEU A 76 -12.68 5.15 -4.88
N ARG A 77 -12.14 4.95 -6.09
CA ARG A 77 -12.77 5.43 -7.32
C ARG A 77 -14.14 4.80 -7.54
N LEU A 78 -14.26 3.49 -7.31
CA LEU A 78 -15.52 2.77 -7.42
C LEU A 78 -16.52 3.24 -6.38
N ALA A 79 -16.09 3.46 -5.13
CA ALA A 79 -16.95 4.02 -4.08
C ALA A 79 -17.53 5.39 -4.47
N ILE A 80 -16.70 6.30 -4.98
CA ILE A 80 -17.16 7.62 -5.45
C ILE A 80 -18.16 7.47 -6.60
N ARG A 81 -17.89 6.60 -7.58
CA ARG A 81 -18.83 6.32 -8.68
C ARG A 81 -20.15 5.75 -8.15
N TYR A 82 -20.08 4.83 -7.19
CA TYR A 82 -21.26 4.19 -6.63
C TYR A 82 -22.15 5.17 -5.87
N ILE A 83 -21.57 6.06 -5.06
CA ILE A 83 -22.33 7.13 -4.39
C ILE A 83 -23.06 8.00 -5.42
N ARG A 84 -22.36 8.48 -6.45
CA ARG A 84 -22.97 9.34 -7.50
C ARG A 84 -24.07 8.62 -8.28
N HIS A 85 -23.88 7.32 -8.51
CA HIS A 85 -24.90 6.49 -9.14
C HIS A 85 -26.17 6.38 -8.27
N LEU A 86 -26.00 6.13 -6.97
CA LEU A 86 -27.12 6.07 -6.02
C LEU A 86 -27.85 7.41 -5.92
N GLU A 87 -27.12 8.53 -5.87
CA GLU A 87 -27.71 9.88 -5.90
C GLU A 87 -28.54 10.10 -7.18
N ALA A 88 -28.01 9.71 -8.34
CA ALA A 88 -28.72 9.84 -9.61
C ALA A 88 -29.96 8.93 -9.70
N LEU A 89 -29.92 7.73 -9.11
CA LEU A 89 -31.09 6.85 -8.99
C LEU A 89 -32.20 7.48 -8.15
N LEU A 90 -31.86 8.17 -7.05
CA LEU A 90 -32.83 8.85 -6.19
C LEU A 90 -33.45 10.08 -6.86
N GLN A 91 -32.71 10.76 -7.73
CA GLN A 91 -33.16 11.99 -8.41
C GLN A 91 -33.93 11.71 -9.71
N ASN A 92 -33.55 10.66 -10.45
CA ASN A 92 -34.10 10.36 -11.76
C ASN A 92 -34.55 8.90 -11.84
N CYS A 93 -35.87 8.70 -11.84
CA CYS A 93 -36.46 7.37 -11.94
C CYS A 93 -36.14 6.64 -13.25
N ASP A 94 -35.68 7.31 -14.31
CA ASP A 94 -35.23 6.69 -15.57
C ASP A 94 -33.77 6.21 -15.56
N HIS A 95 -32.99 6.59 -14.54
CA HIS A 95 -31.57 6.24 -14.45
C HIS A 95 -31.36 4.73 -14.27
N TRP A 96 -32.34 4.01 -13.71
CA TRP A 96 -32.27 2.56 -13.52
C TRP A 96 -32.20 1.76 -14.83
N THR A 97 -32.77 2.24 -15.93
CA THR A 97 -32.84 1.52 -17.22
C THR A 97 -31.80 1.96 -18.23
N LYS A 98 -31.19 3.14 -18.07
CA LYS A 98 -30.27 3.74 -19.06
C LYS A 98 -28.89 4.11 -18.50
N CYS A 99 -28.59 3.81 -17.24
CA CYS A 99 -27.30 4.19 -16.64
C CYS A 99 -26.15 3.35 -17.19
N ASP A 100 -25.06 4.05 -17.51
CA ASP A 100 -23.81 3.45 -17.98
C ASP A 100 -22.63 3.68 -17.01
N CYS A 101 -22.98 3.92 -15.75
CA CYS A 101 -22.10 4.46 -14.72
C CYS A 101 -20.98 3.48 -14.28
N PHE A 102 -21.10 2.20 -14.66
CA PHE A 102 -20.15 1.13 -14.30
C PHE A 102 -19.45 0.46 -15.49
N GLN A 103 -19.90 0.61 -16.74
CA GLN A 103 -19.22 -0.02 -17.90
C GLN A 103 -17.79 0.49 -18.06
N THR A 104 -17.57 1.79 -17.84
CA THR A 104 -16.24 2.41 -17.92
C THR A 104 -15.27 1.93 -16.83
N PHE A 105 -15.77 1.43 -15.69
CA PHE A 105 -14.89 0.94 -14.63
C PHE A 105 -14.25 -0.39 -14.98
N GLN A 106 -15.01 -1.31 -15.57
CA GLN A 106 -14.51 -2.63 -15.95
C GLN A 106 -13.41 -2.49 -17.01
N THR A 107 -13.64 -1.68 -18.06
CA THR A 107 -12.67 -1.46 -19.14
C THR A 107 -11.38 -0.78 -18.65
N GLU A 108 -11.47 0.27 -17.83
CA GLU A 108 -10.30 0.94 -17.26
C GLU A 108 -9.46 0.00 -16.37
N SER A 109 -10.12 -0.88 -15.62
CA SER A 109 -9.45 -1.84 -14.74
C SER A 109 -8.70 -2.92 -15.52
N GLU A 110 -9.30 -3.44 -16.58
CA GLU A 110 -8.70 -4.45 -17.46
C GLU A 110 -7.53 -3.88 -18.26
N GLU A 111 -7.68 -2.70 -18.83
CA GLU A 111 -6.59 -2.01 -19.54
C GLU A 111 -5.39 -1.77 -18.63
N ARG A 112 -5.63 -1.35 -17.38
CA ARG A 112 -4.58 -1.12 -16.40
C ARG A 112 -3.92 -2.44 -15.99
N ALA A 113 -4.68 -3.51 -15.80
CA ALA A 113 -4.15 -4.85 -15.54
C ALA A 113 -3.28 -5.35 -16.70
N GLU A 114 -3.69 -5.10 -17.95
CA GLU A 114 -2.90 -5.45 -19.12
C GLU A 114 -1.62 -4.62 -19.25
N ARG A 115 -1.67 -3.31 -18.94
CA ARG A 115 -0.45 -2.48 -18.85
C ARG A 115 0.55 -3.03 -17.83
N LEU A 116 0.08 -3.45 -16.65
CA LEU A 116 0.95 -4.06 -15.63
C LEU A 116 1.56 -5.38 -16.11
N ARG A 117 0.76 -6.24 -16.77
CA ARG A 117 1.26 -7.49 -17.38
C ARG A 117 2.32 -7.20 -18.44
N ARG A 118 2.16 -6.17 -19.28
CA ARG A 118 3.17 -5.74 -20.25
C ARG A 118 4.47 -5.30 -19.59
N ILE A 119 4.38 -4.50 -18.52
CA ILE A 119 5.56 -4.05 -17.75
C ILE A 119 6.29 -5.23 -17.15
N ASP A 120 5.57 -6.18 -16.53
CA ASP A 120 6.17 -7.37 -15.93
C ASP A 120 6.88 -8.25 -16.96
N ARG A 121 6.24 -8.49 -18.13
CA ARG A 121 6.88 -9.19 -19.26
C ARG A 121 8.17 -8.51 -19.69
N ARG A 122 8.18 -7.18 -19.80
CA ARG A 122 9.36 -6.40 -20.18
C ARG A 122 10.46 -6.47 -19.11
N LYS A 123 10.10 -6.40 -17.83
CA LYS A 123 11.04 -6.51 -16.72
C LYS A 123 11.74 -7.87 -16.72
N ARG A 124 10.98 -8.96 -16.85
CA ARG A 124 11.53 -10.32 -16.95
C ARG A 124 12.49 -10.48 -18.14
N ALA A 125 12.18 -9.88 -19.28
CA ALA A 125 13.05 -9.90 -20.45
C ALA A 125 14.38 -9.17 -20.19
N LEU A 126 14.35 -8.01 -19.54
CA LEU A 126 15.56 -7.26 -19.18
C LEU A 126 16.43 -8.01 -18.17
N ASP A 127 15.79 -8.58 -17.13
CA ASP A 127 16.48 -9.37 -16.10
C ASP A 127 17.13 -10.63 -16.71
N ALA A 128 16.52 -11.24 -17.74
CA ALA A 128 17.11 -12.34 -18.48
C ALA A 128 18.34 -11.92 -19.31
N MET A 129 18.33 -10.72 -19.90
CA MET A 129 19.45 -10.18 -20.67
C MET A 129 20.61 -9.70 -19.79
N SER A 130 20.36 -9.27 -18.55
CA SER A 130 21.43 -8.93 -17.61
C SER A 130 22.07 -10.15 -16.94
N SER A 131 21.43 -11.31 -17.06
CA SER A 131 21.89 -12.58 -16.45
C SER A 131 22.65 -13.47 -17.43
N THR A 132 22.69 -13.12 -18.72
CA THR A 132 23.56 -13.77 -19.70
C THR A 132 25.00 -13.28 -19.53
N PRO A 133 25.98 -14.19 -19.32
CA PRO A 133 27.38 -13.85 -19.05
C PRO A 133 28.10 -13.21 -20.23
#